data_AF-A0A059A9A4-F1
#
_entry.id   AF-A0A059A9A4-F1
#
_cell.length_a   1.000
_cell.length_b   1.000
_cell.length_c   1.000
_cell.angle_alpha   90.00
_cell.angle_beta   90.00
_cell.angle_gamma   90.00
#
_symmetry.space_group_name_H-M   'P 1'
#
loop_
_entity.id
_entity.type
_entity.pdbx_description
1 polymer ?
#
loop_
_entity_poly.entity_id
_entity_poly.type
_entity_poly.pdbx_seq_one_letter_code
_entity_poly.pdbx_strand_id
1 'polypeptide(L)'
;MASTFLSPYYFLFCLDLLFSTASPSKTSSLTANLSPTVQAEILIKGLNLHPKEAVNIRIRDKDSFSLASDGKIVERRFELPVLGDSRSSVQDLGQNAGYYPLPHSHAATMFYFFFESRSSANDPVVIWLTGGPGCSSSLALFHENGPFHIANNLSLVWNDYGWDKASNLIYVDQPTGTGFSYSTDERDTRHDEQGVSNDLYDFLQAFFAAHPQLVKNDFYITGESYAGHYIPALAARVQQGNKAKEGMHINLKGFAIGNGLTNPEIQYEAYTDYALNMRLITQSDHDSINTMLPEYNGRRNSVYYDIRKRCEGPLCYDLSNVETLLNQKKLIYAGEYDLICNWLGNSRWVNAMRWSGQKQFGTSPTVPFVVAGAEAGLMKSHGPLTFLKLHNAGHMVPMDQPKAALQMLKSWMAGKVTLAGADSEINN
;
A
#
# COMPACT_ATOMS: atom_id res chain seq x y z
N MET A 1 -55.54 -29.29 51.94
CA MET A 1 -56.47 -28.50 52.77
C MET A 1 -56.24 -27.05 52.40
N ALA A 2 -57.15 -26.48 51.62
CA ALA A 2 -58.09 -25.45 52.09
C ALA A 2 -57.37 -24.09 52.27
N SER A 3 -57.37 -23.21 51.26
CA SER A 3 -58.47 -22.34 50.79
C SER A 3 -58.46 -20.94 51.43
N THR A 4 -58.30 -19.93 50.55
CA THR A 4 -59.12 -18.69 50.43
C THR A 4 -59.13 -17.67 51.58
N PHE A 5 -59.05 -16.35 51.38
CA PHE A 5 -59.93 -15.41 50.61
C PHE A 5 -59.15 -14.09 50.34
N LEU A 6 -59.10 -13.50 49.13
CA LEU A 6 -60.07 -12.59 48.45
C LEU A 6 -60.34 -11.29 49.25
N SER A 7 -59.76 -10.12 48.91
CA SER A 7 -60.13 -9.10 47.87
C SER A 7 -60.76 -7.83 48.54
N PRO A 8 -60.90 -6.62 47.93
CA PRO A 8 -60.32 -6.06 46.69
C PRO A 8 -60.01 -4.51 46.66
N TYR A 9 -59.42 -4.06 45.54
CA TYR A 9 -59.47 -2.75 44.82
C TYR A 9 -58.95 -1.44 45.45
N TYR A 10 -57.93 -0.85 44.79
CA TYR A 10 -58.00 0.46 44.11
C TYR A 10 -56.99 0.58 42.95
N PHE A 11 -57.53 0.70 41.73
CA PHE A 11 -57.10 1.38 40.49
C PHE A 11 -55.62 1.63 40.09
N LEU A 12 -55.22 0.95 38.99
CA LEU A 12 -54.63 1.45 37.72
C LEU A 12 -53.51 2.53 37.71
N PHE A 13 -52.30 2.12 37.28
CA PHE A 13 -51.61 2.67 36.10
C PHE A 13 -50.52 1.68 35.63
N CYS A 14 -50.61 1.21 34.39
CA CYS A 14 -49.64 0.32 33.75
C CYS A 14 -48.43 1.10 33.23
N LEU A 15 -47.20 0.62 33.51
CA LEU A 15 -46.08 0.64 32.56
C LEU A 15 -44.97 -0.32 33.02
N ASP A 16 -45.09 -1.59 32.61
CA ASP A 16 -43.95 -2.52 32.60
C ASP A 16 -43.11 -2.22 31.35
N LEU A 17 -41.87 -1.73 31.53
CA LEU A 17 -40.85 -1.75 30.50
C LEU A 17 -39.76 -2.74 30.91
N LEU A 18 -39.83 -3.87 30.22
CA LEU A 18 -38.97 -5.03 30.30
C LEU A 18 -37.50 -4.67 30.08
N PHE A 19 -36.65 -5.19 30.96
CA PHE A 19 -35.24 -5.44 30.68
C PHE A 19 -35.15 -6.36 29.44
N SER A 20 -34.81 -5.78 28.29
CA SER A 20 -34.45 -6.55 27.10
C SER A 20 -32.94 -6.77 27.10
N THR A 21 -32.54 -8.01 27.40
CA THR A 21 -31.22 -8.53 27.06
C THR A 21 -31.10 -8.56 25.54
N ALA A 22 -30.38 -7.59 24.97
CA ALA A 22 -30.10 -7.58 23.54
C ALA A 22 -29.13 -8.73 23.19
N SER A 23 -29.66 -9.75 22.52
CA SER A 23 -28.87 -10.78 21.82
C SER A 23 -28.02 -10.19 20.70
N PRO A 24 -26.88 -10.81 20.36
CA PRO A 24 -25.96 -10.31 19.34
C PRO A 24 -26.44 -10.61 17.90
N SER A 25 -25.98 -9.75 16.97
CA SER A 25 -25.86 -9.94 15.51
C SER A 25 -27.11 -10.41 14.73
N LYS A 26 -27.80 -9.46 14.10
CA LYS A 26 -28.85 -9.72 13.09
C LYS A 26 -28.65 -8.97 11.76
N THR A 27 -27.44 -8.53 11.44
CA THR A 27 -27.15 -7.85 10.16
C THR A 27 -26.40 -8.72 9.15
N SER A 28 -25.75 -9.82 9.55
CA SER A 28 -25.04 -10.67 8.57
C SER A 28 -25.96 -11.52 7.68
N SER A 29 -27.24 -11.70 8.06
CA SER A 29 -28.18 -12.54 7.28
C SER A 29 -29.01 -11.78 6.24
N LEU A 30 -28.94 -10.44 6.17
CA LEU A 30 -29.82 -9.65 5.30
C LEU A 30 -29.27 -9.46 3.88
N THR A 31 -27.97 -9.63 3.66
CA THR A 31 -27.33 -9.47 2.33
C THR A 31 -27.16 -10.80 1.58
N ALA A 32 -27.18 -11.94 2.27
CA ALA A 32 -26.95 -13.26 1.67
C ALA A 32 -27.99 -13.68 0.61
N ASN A 33 -29.15 -13.03 0.58
CA ASN A 33 -30.24 -13.31 -0.38
C ASN A 33 -30.41 -12.23 -1.47
N LEU A 34 -29.53 -11.22 -1.53
CA LEU A 34 -29.61 -10.18 -2.55
C LEU A 34 -29.02 -10.68 -3.87
N SER A 35 -29.59 -10.28 -5.01
CA SER A 35 -28.97 -10.58 -6.31
C SER A 35 -27.59 -9.91 -6.39
N PRO A 36 -26.63 -10.48 -7.14
CA PRO A 36 -25.31 -9.87 -7.34
C PRO A 36 -25.37 -8.42 -7.80
N THR A 37 -26.36 -8.06 -8.64
CA THR A 37 -26.59 -6.69 -9.10
C THR A 37 -26.93 -5.75 -7.95
N VAL A 38 -27.84 -6.14 -7.05
CA VAL A 38 -28.21 -5.31 -5.90
C VAL A 38 -27.04 -5.19 -4.93
N GLN A 39 -26.27 -6.26 -4.72
CA GLN A 39 -25.05 -6.20 -3.90
C GLN A 39 -24.02 -5.24 -4.50
N ALA A 40 -23.80 -5.30 -5.82
CA ALA A 40 -22.91 -4.39 -6.53
C ALA A 40 -23.39 -2.94 -6.43
N GLU A 41 -24.68 -2.66 -6.63
CA GLU A 41 -25.23 -1.30 -6.48
C GLU A 41 -25.07 -0.74 -5.07
N ILE A 42 -25.26 -1.57 -4.04
CA ILE A 42 -25.04 -1.20 -2.64
C ILE A 42 -23.57 -0.86 -2.41
N LEU A 43 -22.65 -1.71 -2.90
CA LEU A 43 -21.20 -1.47 -2.78
C LEU A 43 -20.77 -0.21 -3.54
N ILE A 44 -21.24 0.00 -4.77
CA ILE A 44 -20.98 1.19 -5.58
C ILE A 44 -21.40 2.45 -4.82
N LYS A 45 -22.63 2.47 -4.26
CA LYS A 45 -23.11 3.59 -3.44
C LYS A 45 -22.34 3.75 -2.12
N GLY A 46 -21.99 2.63 -1.49
CA GLY A 46 -21.25 2.60 -0.22
C GLY A 46 -19.83 3.15 -0.37
N LEU A 47 -19.16 2.81 -1.46
CA LEU A 47 -17.81 3.26 -1.80
C LEU A 47 -17.78 4.64 -2.50
N ASN A 48 -18.92 5.31 -2.61
CA ASN A 48 -19.08 6.57 -3.34
C ASN A 48 -18.63 6.47 -4.82
N LEU A 49 -18.60 5.25 -5.39
CA LEU A 49 -18.23 5.02 -6.78
C LEU A 49 -19.37 5.50 -7.67
N HIS A 50 -19.11 6.53 -8.46
CA HIS A 50 -20.07 7.05 -9.42
C HIS A 50 -19.46 7.06 -10.83
N PRO A 51 -19.07 5.88 -11.38
CA PRO A 51 -18.53 5.83 -12.72
C PRO A 51 -19.62 6.27 -13.69
N LYS A 52 -19.46 7.46 -14.28
CA LYS A 52 -20.33 7.91 -15.37
C LYS A 52 -20.03 7.15 -16.65
N GLU A 53 -18.79 6.70 -16.82
CA GLU A 53 -18.25 6.10 -18.02
C GLU A 53 -17.37 4.89 -17.68
N ALA A 54 -17.10 4.04 -18.68
CA ALA A 54 -16.26 2.85 -18.52
C ALA A 54 -14.74 3.13 -18.57
N VAL A 55 -14.34 4.35 -18.97
CA VAL A 55 -12.93 4.75 -19.10
C VAL A 55 -12.57 5.85 -18.11
N ASN A 56 -11.38 5.75 -17.52
CA ASN A 56 -10.93 6.65 -16.46
C ASN A 56 -10.21 7.92 -16.97
N ILE A 57 -9.90 8.00 -18.26
CA ILE A 57 -9.35 9.18 -18.93
C ILE A 57 -10.14 9.42 -20.23
N ARG A 58 -10.57 10.67 -20.48
CA ARG A 58 -11.36 11.05 -21.66
C ARG A 58 -10.56 11.89 -22.66
N ILE A 59 -10.72 11.61 -23.96
CA ILE A 59 -10.42 12.55 -25.05
C ILE A 59 -11.58 13.56 -25.12
N ARG A 60 -11.31 14.86 -24.94
CA ARG A 60 -12.32 15.94 -24.89
C ARG A 60 -13.44 15.78 -25.93
N ASP A 61 -14.70 15.82 -25.48
CA ASP A 61 -15.72 16.57 -26.23
C ASP A 61 -15.74 18.00 -25.70
N LYS A 62 -15.98 18.96 -26.61
CA LYS A 62 -15.81 20.40 -26.40
C LYS A 62 -16.72 21.03 -25.33
N ASP A 63 -17.66 20.29 -24.73
CA ASP A 63 -18.80 20.89 -23.98
C ASP A 63 -18.99 20.40 -22.53
N SER A 64 -17.98 19.86 -21.84
CA SER A 64 -18.13 19.53 -20.39
C SER A 64 -17.54 20.61 -19.48
N PHE A 65 -18.42 21.39 -18.85
CA PHE A 65 -18.11 22.30 -17.74
C PHE A 65 -17.46 21.54 -16.56
N SER A 66 -16.32 22.04 -16.09
CA SER A 66 -15.68 21.64 -14.83
C SER A 66 -16.46 22.23 -13.67
N LEU A 67 -17.10 21.36 -12.86
CA LEU A 67 -17.55 21.75 -11.53
C LEU A 67 -16.29 21.80 -10.67
N ALA A 68 -15.79 23.01 -10.42
CA ALA A 68 -14.82 23.25 -9.36
C ALA A 68 -15.43 22.71 -8.05
N SER A 69 -14.90 21.58 -7.57
CA SER A 69 -15.14 21.18 -6.20
C SER A 69 -14.27 22.08 -5.29
N ASP A 70 -14.69 22.28 -4.05
CA ASP A 70 -13.97 23.09 -3.06
C ASP A 70 -12.60 22.51 -2.62
N GLY A 71 -12.03 21.55 -3.37
CA GLY A 71 -10.73 20.94 -3.09
C GLY A 71 -10.71 20.15 -1.78
N LYS A 72 -11.84 19.52 -1.42
CA LYS A 72 -11.99 18.74 -0.18
C LYS A 72 -12.20 17.27 -0.50
N ILE A 73 -11.74 16.42 0.42
CA ILE A 73 -12.07 15.00 0.40
C ILE A 73 -13.57 14.82 0.62
N VAL A 74 -14.18 13.95 -0.20
CA VAL A 74 -15.52 13.43 -0.01
C VAL A 74 -15.39 11.93 0.25
N GLU A 75 -15.55 11.53 1.51
CA GLU A 75 -15.43 10.14 1.96
C GLU A 75 -16.73 9.61 2.57
N ARG A 76 -16.88 8.28 2.55
CA ARG A 76 -17.94 7.56 3.24
C ARG A 76 -17.38 6.38 3.99
N ARG A 77 -17.88 6.18 5.20
CA ARG A 77 -17.75 4.89 5.89
C ARG A 77 -18.55 3.85 5.12
N PHE A 78 -17.93 2.70 4.86
CA PHE A 78 -18.59 1.58 4.21
C PHE A 78 -18.45 0.32 5.05
N GLU A 79 -19.31 -0.66 4.84
CA GLU A 79 -19.21 -1.99 5.44
C GLU A 79 -19.11 -3.01 4.33
N LEU A 80 -18.12 -3.90 4.42
CA LEU A 80 -17.98 -5.02 3.50
C LEU A 80 -18.67 -6.23 4.13
N PRO A 81 -19.53 -6.95 3.39
CA PRO A 81 -20.13 -8.17 3.90
C PRO A 81 -19.05 -9.26 4.01
N VAL A 82 -18.46 -9.40 5.20
CA VAL A 82 -17.51 -10.47 5.52
C VAL A 82 -18.30 -11.75 5.85
N LEU A 83 -18.04 -12.85 5.13
CA LEU A 83 -18.78 -14.12 5.27
C LEU A 83 -17.95 -15.22 5.97
N GLY A 84 -16.84 -14.86 6.62
CA GLY A 84 -16.00 -15.79 7.38
C GLY A 84 -16.28 -15.75 8.88
N ASP A 85 -16.38 -16.91 9.52
CA ASP A 85 -16.49 -17.09 10.97
C ASP A 85 -15.20 -16.57 11.63
N SER A 86 -15.20 -15.32 12.09
CA SER A 86 -14.01 -14.72 12.67
C SER A 86 -13.84 -15.21 14.11
N ARG A 87 -12.79 -15.98 14.39
CA ARG A 87 -12.30 -16.14 15.78
C ARG A 87 -11.77 -14.82 16.35
N SER A 88 -11.46 -13.85 15.49
CA SER A 88 -11.05 -12.50 15.86
C SER A 88 -12.27 -11.61 16.05
N SER A 89 -12.67 -11.38 17.30
CA SER A 89 -13.67 -10.37 17.65
C SER A 89 -13.12 -8.96 17.44
N VAL A 90 -12.98 -8.52 16.20
CA VAL A 90 -12.71 -7.10 15.92
C VAL A 90 -14.07 -6.46 15.70
N GLN A 91 -14.59 -5.82 16.75
CA GLN A 91 -15.76 -4.95 16.64
C GLN A 91 -15.43 -3.89 15.58
N ASP A 92 -16.22 -3.87 14.51
CA ASP A 92 -16.24 -2.95 13.37
C ASP A 92 -14.89 -2.28 13.03
N LEU A 93 -14.10 -2.89 12.14
CA LEU A 93 -12.95 -2.22 11.51
C LEU A 93 -13.41 -0.87 10.93
N GLY A 94 -12.84 0.23 11.41
CA GLY A 94 -13.08 1.55 10.85
C GLY A 94 -12.55 1.60 9.43
N GLN A 95 -13.43 1.80 8.45
CA GLN A 95 -13.03 1.81 7.03
C GLN A 95 -13.80 2.87 6.25
N ASN A 96 -13.06 3.66 5.47
CA ASN A 96 -13.59 4.76 4.67
C ASN A 96 -13.07 4.66 3.24
N ALA A 97 -13.89 5.03 2.28
CA ALA A 97 -13.49 5.18 0.88
C ALA A 97 -13.92 6.56 0.40
N GLY A 98 -13.11 7.18 -0.44
CA GLY A 98 -13.38 8.55 -0.83
C GLY A 98 -12.66 9.01 -2.06
N TYR A 99 -13.07 10.21 -2.48
CA TYR A 99 -12.52 10.93 -3.62
C TYR A 99 -11.93 12.26 -3.19
N TYR A 100 -10.83 12.63 -3.82
CA TYR A 100 -10.17 13.93 -3.67
C TYR A 100 -9.98 14.58 -5.04
N PRO A 101 -10.71 15.66 -5.34
CA PRO A 101 -10.47 16.46 -6.55
C PRO A 101 -9.15 17.21 -6.44
N LEU A 102 -8.25 16.98 -7.39
CA LEU A 102 -6.88 17.51 -7.34
C LEU A 102 -6.85 19.01 -7.67
N PRO A 103 -6.27 19.87 -6.81
CA PRO A 103 -6.34 21.33 -6.97
C PRO A 103 -5.51 21.85 -8.15
N HIS A 104 -4.47 21.12 -8.54
CA HIS A 104 -3.55 21.48 -9.63
C HIS A 104 -3.77 20.59 -10.88
N SER A 105 -5.02 20.24 -11.13
CA SER A 105 -5.47 19.47 -12.30
C SER A 105 -6.57 20.21 -13.06
N HIS A 106 -6.84 19.79 -14.28
CA HIS A 106 -7.97 20.30 -15.07
C HIS A 106 -9.31 19.66 -14.64
N ALA A 107 -9.30 18.35 -14.38
CA ALA A 107 -10.49 17.59 -14.01
C ALA A 107 -10.19 16.29 -13.23
N ALA A 108 -8.99 16.14 -12.68
CA ALA A 108 -8.57 14.90 -12.03
C ALA A 108 -9.15 14.75 -10.63
N THR A 109 -9.55 13.52 -10.31
CA THR A 109 -10.03 13.12 -8.99
C THR A 109 -9.35 11.81 -8.59
N MET A 110 -8.71 11.81 -7.43
CA MET A 110 -8.05 10.62 -6.86
C MET A 110 -9.00 9.85 -5.96
N PHE A 111 -8.98 8.53 -6.05
CA PHE A 111 -9.70 7.61 -5.19
C PHE A 111 -8.76 6.94 -4.19
N TYR A 112 -9.27 6.64 -3.01
CA TYR A 112 -8.55 5.87 -2.00
C TYR A 112 -9.47 5.04 -1.11
N PHE A 113 -8.89 4.00 -0.53
CA PHE A 113 -9.41 3.32 0.65
C PHE A 113 -8.57 3.65 1.87
N PHE A 114 -9.21 3.74 3.03
CA PHE A 114 -8.59 3.92 4.33
C PHE A 114 -9.16 2.92 5.34
N PHE A 115 -8.27 2.27 6.09
CA PHE A 115 -8.61 1.32 7.15
C PHE A 115 -7.87 1.70 8.43
N GLU A 116 -8.59 1.78 9.54
CA GLU A 116 -8.01 1.98 10.86
C GLU A 116 -7.25 0.74 11.32
N SER A 117 -6.28 0.91 12.21
CA SER A 117 -5.59 -0.23 12.82
C SER A 117 -6.56 -1.07 13.66
N ARG A 118 -6.45 -2.40 13.56
CA ARG A 118 -7.15 -3.36 14.45
C ARG A 118 -6.65 -3.29 15.89
N SER A 119 -5.47 -2.71 16.12
CA SER A 119 -4.79 -2.74 17.42
C SER A 119 -4.92 -1.40 18.15
N SER A 120 -4.51 -0.30 17.54
CA SER A 120 -4.63 1.02 18.16
C SER A 120 -4.74 2.15 17.16
N ALA A 121 -5.64 3.12 17.41
CA ALA A 121 -5.69 4.37 16.64
C ALA A 121 -4.38 5.19 16.72
N ASN A 122 -3.50 4.93 17.70
CA ASN A 122 -2.19 5.56 17.79
C ASN A 122 -1.09 4.84 16.97
N ASP A 123 -1.41 3.71 16.32
CA ASP A 123 -0.46 3.00 15.47
C ASP A 123 -0.04 3.86 14.26
N PRO A 124 1.12 3.60 13.64
CA PRO A 124 1.57 4.35 12.47
C PRO A 124 0.55 4.41 11.35
N VAL A 125 0.57 5.48 10.57
CA VAL A 125 -0.13 5.57 9.29
C VAL A 125 0.80 5.07 8.19
N VAL A 126 0.34 4.10 7.41
CA VAL A 126 1.08 3.47 6.33
C VAL A 126 0.29 3.67 5.04
N ILE A 127 0.87 4.40 4.08
CA ILE A 127 0.33 4.46 2.72
C ILE A 127 0.94 3.32 1.89
N TRP A 128 0.11 2.64 1.11
CA TRP A 128 0.50 1.64 0.13
C TRP A 128 0.27 2.15 -1.30
N LEU A 129 1.30 2.00 -2.13
CA LEU A 129 1.31 2.38 -3.53
C LEU A 129 1.64 1.16 -4.41
N THR A 130 0.66 0.66 -5.16
CA THR A 130 0.93 -0.36 -6.19
C THR A 130 1.58 0.27 -7.43
N GLY A 131 2.43 -0.50 -8.11
CA GLY A 131 3.19 -0.07 -9.29
C GLY A 131 2.40 -0.10 -10.62
N GLY A 132 2.91 -0.87 -11.59
CA GLY A 132 2.38 -0.98 -12.95
C GLY A 132 3.33 -0.39 -14.00
N PRO A 133 3.33 0.93 -14.24
CA PRO A 133 2.52 1.95 -13.58
C PRO A 133 1.04 1.95 -14.00
N GLY A 134 0.16 2.37 -13.08
CA GLY A 134 -1.27 2.46 -13.31
C GLY A 134 -2.08 1.23 -12.89
N CYS A 135 -1.49 0.37 -12.06
CA CYS A 135 -2.21 -0.72 -11.40
C CYS A 135 -2.88 -0.20 -10.12
N SER A 136 -4.13 -0.60 -9.88
CA SER A 136 -4.87 -0.17 -8.70
C SER A 136 -4.26 -0.70 -7.41
N SER A 137 -4.21 0.13 -6.37
CA SER A 137 -3.80 -0.29 -5.02
C SER A 137 -4.86 -1.17 -4.35
N SER A 138 -6.05 -1.29 -4.93
CA SER A 138 -7.07 -2.26 -4.53
C SER A 138 -6.61 -3.71 -4.75
N LEU A 139 -5.64 -3.94 -5.64
CA LEU A 139 -5.04 -5.27 -5.81
C LEU A 139 -4.37 -5.72 -4.50
N ALA A 140 -3.51 -4.87 -3.95
CA ALA A 140 -2.84 -5.14 -2.68
C ALA A 140 -3.81 -5.24 -1.51
N LEU A 141 -4.85 -4.41 -1.51
CA LEU A 141 -5.91 -4.45 -0.51
C LEU A 141 -6.56 -5.84 -0.39
N PHE A 142 -6.83 -6.51 -1.51
CA PHE A 142 -7.62 -7.74 -1.52
C PHE A 142 -6.81 -9.03 -1.75
N HIS A 143 -5.56 -8.93 -2.20
CA HIS A 143 -4.71 -10.08 -2.52
C HIS A 143 -3.38 -10.13 -1.77
N GLU A 144 -2.97 -9.04 -1.11
CA GLU A 144 -1.66 -8.97 -0.47
C GLU A 144 -1.79 -8.72 1.03
N ASN A 145 -1.89 -7.45 1.42
CA ASN A 145 -1.63 -7.01 2.79
C ASN A 145 -2.80 -6.28 3.45
N GLY A 146 -3.93 -6.17 2.77
CA GLY A 146 -5.11 -5.55 3.35
C GLY A 146 -5.84 -6.42 4.37
N PRO A 147 -6.92 -5.89 4.95
CA PRO A 147 -7.64 -6.55 6.02
C PRO A 147 -8.36 -7.84 5.60
N PHE A 148 -8.60 -8.00 4.30
CA PHE A 148 -9.42 -9.07 3.76
C PHE A 148 -8.75 -9.75 2.57
N HIS A 149 -9.13 -11.01 2.34
CA HIS A 149 -8.85 -11.78 1.14
C HIS A 149 -10.15 -12.07 0.39
N ILE A 150 -10.07 -12.19 -0.93
CA ILE A 150 -11.16 -12.71 -1.76
C ILE A 150 -11.02 -14.23 -1.85
N ALA A 151 -12.02 -14.96 -1.33
CA ALA A 151 -12.10 -16.41 -1.43
C ALA A 151 -12.58 -16.86 -2.82
N ASN A 152 -12.43 -18.16 -3.14
CA ASN A 152 -12.82 -18.73 -4.44
C ASN A 152 -14.30 -18.56 -4.79
N ASN A 153 -15.17 -18.43 -3.77
CA ASN A 153 -16.61 -18.15 -3.93
C ASN A 153 -16.91 -16.64 -3.99
N LEU A 154 -15.89 -15.80 -4.16
CA LEU A 154 -15.93 -14.34 -4.17
C LEU A 154 -16.37 -13.70 -2.84
N SER A 155 -16.41 -14.45 -1.74
CA SER A 155 -16.66 -13.86 -0.44
C SER A 155 -15.41 -13.22 0.14
N LEU A 156 -15.59 -12.20 0.98
CA LEU A 156 -14.50 -11.61 1.74
C LEU A 156 -14.27 -12.40 3.03
N VAL A 157 -13.01 -12.71 3.29
CA VAL A 157 -12.53 -13.43 4.47
C VAL A 157 -11.44 -12.62 5.14
N TRP A 158 -11.35 -12.66 6.47
CA TRP A 158 -10.30 -11.96 7.20
C TRP A 158 -8.89 -12.40 6.78
N ASN A 159 -8.02 -11.42 6.62
CA ASN A 159 -6.58 -11.63 6.53
C ASN A 159 -5.97 -11.64 7.94
N ASP A 160 -5.55 -12.82 8.42
CA ASP A 160 -4.87 -12.97 9.70
C ASP A 160 -3.50 -12.29 9.76
N TYR A 161 -2.97 -11.91 8.61
CA TYR A 161 -1.67 -11.26 8.45
C TYR A 161 -1.78 -9.88 7.77
N GLY A 162 -2.97 -9.29 7.75
CA GLY A 162 -3.18 -7.93 7.26
C GLY A 162 -2.30 -6.92 8.01
N TRP A 163 -1.78 -5.94 7.28
CA TRP A 163 -0.90 -4.90 7.82
C TRP A 163 -1.63 -3.92 8.74
N ASP A 164 -2.97 -3.95 8.73
CA ASP A 164 -3.83 -3.24 9.66
C ASP A 164 -3.72 -3.76 11.10
N LYS A 165 -3.08 -4.92 11.32
CA LYS A 165 -2.68 -5.39 12.67
C LYS A 165 -1.50 -4.63 13.27
N ALA A 166 -1.00 -3.59 12.60
CA ALA A 166 0.15 -2.81 13.01
C ALA A 166 0.10 -1.35 12.56
N SER A 167 -0.93 -0.93 11.82
CA SER A 167 -0.97 0.37 11.17
C SER A 167 -2.38 0.78 10.74
N ASN A 168 -2.59 2.07 10.62
CA ASN A 168 -3.70 2.64 9.88
C ASN A 168 -3.30 2.68 8.40
N LEU A 169 -4.04 1.99 7.53
CA LEU A 169 -3.65 1.73 6.13
C LEU A 169 -4.39 2.62 5.14
N ILE A 170 -3.64 3.23 4.22
CA ILE A 170 -4.18 4.00 3.09
C ILE A 170 -3.78 3.32 1.79
N TYR A 171 -4.75 2.98 0.95
CA TYR A 171 -4.52 2.49 -0.41
C TYR A 171 -4.98 3.55 -1.40
N VAL A 172 -4.06 4.08 -2.21
CA VAL A 172 -4.37 5.16 -3.14
C VAL A 172 -4.24 4.67 -4.57
N ASP A 173 -5.28 4.91 -5.37
CA ASP A 173 -5.23 4.66 -6.80
C ASP A 173 -4.50 5.82 -7.49
N GLN A 174 -3.29 5.56 -7.95
CA GLN A 174 -2.41 6.56 -8.54
C GLN A 174 -1.58 5.95 -9.67
N PRO A 175 -1.20 6.75 -10.68
CA PRO A 175 -1.51 8.16 -10.92
C PRO A 175 -2.95 8.35 -11.43
N THR A 176 -3.34 9.58 -11.76
CA THR A 176 -4.62 9.87 -12.43
C THR A 176 -4.93 8.88 -13.57
N GLY A 177 -6.15 8.34 -13.57
CA GLY A 177 -6.62 7.32 -14.52
C GLY A 177 -6.43 5.86 -14.05
N THR A 178 -5.85 5.64 -12.88
CA THR A 178 -5.63 4.31 -12.28
C THR A 178 -6.84 3.87 -11.47
N GLY A 179 -7.25 2.60 -11.61
CA GLY A 179 -8.31 2.01 -10.78
C GLY A 179 -9.60 2.83 -10.81
N PHE A 180 -9.99 3.41 -9.67
CA PHE A 180 -11.15 4.30 -9.58
C PHE A 180 -10.82 5.80 -9.65
N SER A 181 -9.53 6.18 -9.68
CA SER A 181 -9.08 7.55 -9.95
C SER A 181 -9.26 7.90 -11.42
N TYR A 182 -9.82 9.07 -11.72
CA TYR A 182 -10.20 9.45 -13.08
C TYR A 182 -9.91 10.92 -13.40
N SER A 183 -9.87 11.26 -14.69
CA SER A 183 -9.96 12.64 -15.20
C SER A 183 -10.76 12.67 -16.50
N THR A 184 -11.46 13.77 -16.76
CA THR A 184 -12.11 14.03 -18.06
C THR A 184 -11.24 14.84 -19.03
N ASP A 185 -9.97 15.11 -18.67
CA ASP A 185 -9.03 15.86 -19.51
C ASP A 185 -7.66 15.14 -19.56
N GLU A 186 -7.24 14.72 -20.76
CA GLU A 186 -5.99 13.96 -20.95
C GLU A 186 -4.73 14.69 -20.48
N ARG A 187 -4.77 16.03 -20.37
CA ARG A 187 -3.66 16.84 -19.86
C ARG A 187 -3.33 16.56 -18.41
N ASP A 188 -4.23 15.89 -17.67
CA ASP A 188 -3.99 15.46 -16.30
C ASP A 188 -3.21 14.14 -16.21
N THR A 189 -2.87 13.51 -17.34
CA THR A 189 -1.98 12.35 -17.36
C THR A 189 -0.59 12.77 -16.89
N ARG A 190 -0.04 12.08 -15.89
CA ARG A 190 1.31 12.34 -15.40
C ARG A 190 2.36 11.62 -16.26
N HIS A 191 3.49 12.30 -16.44
CA HIS A 191 4.59 11.89 -17.30
C HIS A 191 5.95 11.91 -16.60
N ASP A 192 5.97 12.24 -15.30
CA ASP A 192 7.16 12.32 -14.47
C ASP A 192 6.80 12.12 -12.99
N GLU A 193 7.83 11.84 -12.19
CA GLU A 193 7.71 11.68 -10.74
C GLU A 193 7.31 12.97 -10.02
N GLN A 194 7.63 14.13 -10.58
CA GLN A 194 7.30 15.42 -9.96
C GLN A 194 5.79 15.63 -9.92
N GLY A 195 5.09 15.40 -11.02
CA GLY A 195 3.64 15.50 -11.11
C GLY A 195 2.94 14.49 -10.21
N VAL A 196 3.38 13.22 -10.23
CA VAL A 196 2.78 12.17 -9.39
C VAL A 196 3.01 12.45 -7.90
N SER A 197 4.22 12.87 -7.50
CA SER A 197 4.51 13.17 -6.10
C SER A 197 3.80 14.42 -5.59
N ASN A 198 3.58 15.43 -6.44
CA ASN A 198 2.76 16.59 -6.09
C ASN A 198 1.29 16.20 -5.87
N ASP A 199 0.69 15.40 -6.77
CA ASP A 199 -0.69 14.93 -6.60
C ASP A 199 -0.85 14.12 -5.30
N LEU A 200 0.10 13.21 -5.02
CA LEU A 200 0.10 12.42 -3.79
C LEU A 200 0.33 13.29 -2.54
N TYR A 201 1.17 14.33 -2.63
CA TYR A 201 1.38 15.26 -1.52
C TYR A 201 0.12 16.08 -1.23
N ASP A 202 -0.54 16.62 -2.25
CA ASP A 202 -1.82 17.34 -2.12
C ASP A 202 -2.88 16.44 -1.50
N PHE A 203 -2.95 15.17 -1.95
CA PHE A 203 -3.82 14.17 -1.35
C PHE A 203 -3.50 13.95 0.14
N LEU A 204 -2.24 13.78 0.51
CA LEU A 204 -1.86 13.60 1.92
C LEU A 204 -2.22 14.82 2.77
N GLN A 205 -2.02 16.04 2.26
CA GLN A 205 -2.42 17.27 2.95
C GLN A 205 -3.94 17.29 3.21
N ALA A 206 -4.74 16.93 2.20
CA ALA A 206 -6.19 16.83 2.34
C ALA A 206 -6.61 15.69 3.27
N PHE A 207 -5.96 14.53 3.19
CA PHE A 207 -6.23 13.36 4.02
C PHE A 207 -6.01 13.67 5.50
N PHE A 208 -4.84 14.21 5.85
CA PHE A 208 -4.56 14.58 7.23
C PHE A 208 -5.45 15.73 7.73
N ALA A 209 -6.00 16.55 6.83
CA ALA A 209 -6.93 17.62 7.22
C ALA A 209 -8.33 17.04 7.55
N ALA A 210 -8.74 15.99 6.83
CA ALA A 210 -9.94 15.23 7.12
C ALA A 210 -9.78 14.33 8.36
N HIS A 211 -8.56 13.86 8.63
CA HIS A 211 -8.22 12.95 9.73
C HIS A 211 -7.19 13.56 10.71
N PRO A 212 -7.49 14.70 11.36
CA PRO A 212 -6.52 15.44 12.18
C PRO A 212 -5.96 14.64 13.37
N GLN A 213 -6.71 13.64 13.85
CA GLN A 213 -6.28 12.72 14.90
C GLN A 213 -5.04 11.89 14.52
N LEU A 214 -4.79 11.69 13.23
CA LEU A 214 -3.67 10.89 12.69
C LEU A 214 -2.41 11.70 12.40
N VAL A 215 -2.48 13.04 12.42
CA VAL A 215 -1.35 13.93 12.07
C VAL A 215 -0.11 13.67 12.95
N LYS A 216 -0.34 13.33 14.23
CA LYS A 216 0.71 13.05 15.20
C LYS A 216 1.34 11.66 15.02
N ASN A 217 0.66 10.74 14.33
CA ASN A 217 1.11 9.36 14.19
C ASN A 217 2.35 9.32 13.31
N ASP A 218 3.19 8.30 13.50
CA ASP A 218 4.32 8.07 12.60
C ASP A 218 3.80 7.73 11.21
N PHE A 219 4.35 8.37 10.18
CA PHE A 219 3.94 8.13 8.78
C PHE A 219 5.02 7.36 8.02
N TYR A 220 4.61 6.33 7.30
CA TYR A 220 5.47 5.51 6.44
C TYR A 220 4.90 5.37 5.04
N ILE A 221 5.78 5.43 4.05
CA ILE A 221 5.42 5.26 2.63
C ILE A 221 5.86 3.88 2.17
N THR A 222 4.94 3.07 1.67
CA THR A 222 5.21 1.69 1.26
C THR A 222 4.60 1.40 -0.10
N GLY A 223 5.05 0.32 -0.74
CA GLY A 223 4.52 -0.11 -2.02
C GLY A 223 5.47 -1.04 -2.74
N GLU A 224 5.11 -1.40 -3.97
CA GLU A 224 5.82 -2.42 -4.74
C GLU A 224 6.07 -2.05 -6.21
N SER A 225 6.98 -2.78 -6.85
CA SER A 225 7.16 -2.75 -8.31
C SER A 225 7.57 -1.36 -8.81
N TYR A 226 6.84 -0.78 -9.76
CA TYR A 226 7.05 0.60 -10.22
C TYR A 226 6.91 1.65 -9.10
N ALA A 227 6.36 1.30 -7.92
CA ALA A 227 6.42 2.18 -6.76
C ALA A 227 7.86 2.42 -6.24
N GLY A 228 8.85 1.65 -6.72
CA GLY A 228 10.25 2.02 -6.59
C GLY A 228 10.59 3.41 -7.19
N HIS A 229 9.77 3.91 -8.11
CA HIS A 229 9.82 5.30 -8.59
C HIS A 229 8.97 6.25 -7.72
N TYR A 230 7.73 5.85 -7.37
CA TYR A 230 6.80 6.72 -6.62
C TYR A 230 7.28 7.03 -5.20
N ILE A 231 7.76 6.02 -4.51
CA ILE A 231 8.03 6.08 -3.07
C ILE A 231 9.15 7.08 -2.77
N PRO A 232 10.32 7.03 -3.46
CA PRO A 232 11.35 8.06 -3.27
C PRO A 232 10.87 9.46 -3.66
N ALA A 233 10.10 9.59 -4.73
CA ALA A 233 9.58 10.87 -5.19
C ALA A 233 8.64 11.52 -4.16
N LEU A 234 7.66 10.75 -3.65
CA LEU A 234 6.74 11.21 -2.62
C LEU A 234 7.47 11.51 -1.31
N ALA A 235 8.38 10.64 -0.87
CA ALA A 235 9.15 10.87 0.34
C ALA A 235 9.97 12.16 0.26
N ALA A 236 10.61 12.43 -0.89
CA ALA A 236 11.36 13.67 -1.11
C ALA A 236 10.43 14.89 -1.12
N ARG A 237 9.28 14.81 -1.79
CA ARG A 237 8.28 15.88 -1.82
C ARG A 237 7.74 16.23 -0.43
N VAL A 238 7.45 15.21 0.40
CA VAL A 238 7.02 15.39 1.79
C VAL A 238 8.11 16.09 2.62
N GLN A 239 9.38 15.68 2.48
CA GLN A 239 10.48 16.35 3.17
C GLN A 239 10.64 17.82 2.73
N GLN A 240 10.54 18.09 1.43
CA GLN A 240 10.60 19.45 0.89
C GLN A 240 9.47 20.32 1.46
N GLY A 241 8.23 19.82 1.45
CA GLY A 241 7.08 20.52 2.03
C GLY A 241 7.25 20.79 3.53
N ASN A 242 7.68 19.78 4.30
CA ASN A 242 7.98 19.92 5.72
C ASN A 242 9.06 20.98 6.00
N LYS A 243 10.15 21.00 5.21
CA LYS A 243 11.25 21.96 5.35
C LYS A 243 10.81 23.38 4.98
N ALA A 244 9.99 23.50 3.94
CA ALA A 244 9.42 24.77 3.49
C ALA A 244 8.27 25.26 4.39
N LYS A 245 7.80 24.44 5.33
CA LYS A 245 6.58 24.67 6.13
C LYS A 245 5.35 24.88 5.24
N GLU A 246 5.29 24.13 4.16
CA GLU A 246 4.14 24.05 3.28
C GLU A 246 3.09 23.15 3.92
N GLY A 247 1.86 23.65 4.05
CA GLY A 247 0.76 22.90 4.64
C GLY A 247 1.05 22.40 6.07
N MET A 248 0.42 21.27 6.41
CA MET A 248 0.65 20.57 7.67
C MET A 248 1.91 19.72 7.62
N HIS A 249 2.63 19.72 8.74
CA HIS A 249 3.80 18.88 8.91
C HIS A 249 3.40 17.40 8.96
N ILE A 250 3.91 16.60 8.02
CA ILE A 250 3.71 15.15 7.98
C ILE A 250 4.86 14.47 8.71
N ASN A 251 4.58 13.67 9.74
CA ASN A 251 5.57 12.99 10.58
C ASN A 251 6.21 11.77 9.88
N LEU A 252 6.85 11.99 8.73
CA LEU A 252 7.48 10.94 7.90
C LEU A 252 8.70 10.31 8.61
N LYS A 253 8.61 9.01 8.89
CA LYS A 253 9.66 8.23 9.59
C LYS A 253 10.50 7.35 8.68
N GLY A 254 9.94 6.90 7.56
CA GLY A 254 10.65 6.02 6.64
C GLY A 254 9.81 5.56 5.47
N PHE A 255 10.44 4.79 4.58
CA PHE A 255 9.77 4.16 3.47
C PHE A 255 10.26 2.73 3.20
N ALA A 256 9.39 1.90 2.64
CA ALA A 256 9.72 0.53 2.25
C ALA A 256 9.34 0.24 0.80
N ILE A 257 10.23 -0.38 0.04
CA ILE A 257 10.02 -0.71 -1.38
C ILE A 257 10.12 -2.22 -1.55
N GLY A 258 9.02 -2.86 -1.94
CA GLY A 258 8.96 -4.27 -2.27
C GLY A 258 9.21 -4.53 -3.74
N ASN A 259 10.14 -5.42 -4.08
CA ASN A 259 10.37 -5.86 -5.45
C ASN A 259 10.40 -4.66 -6.42
N GLY A 260 11.11 -3.60 -6.06
CA GLY A 260 10.99 -2.31 -6.72
C GLY A 260 11.81 -2.22 -8.00
N LEU A 261 11.30 -1.52 -9.01
CA LEU A 261 12.12 -0.93 -10.06
C LEU A 261 12.54 0.46 -9.58
N THR A 262 13.82 0.61 -9.23
CA THR A 262 14.38 1.85 -8.66
C THR A 262 15.58 2.32 -9.48
N ASN A 263 16.56 1.48 -9.76
CA ASN A 263 17.69 1.82 -10.61
C ASN A 263 17.76 0.86 -11.82
N PRO A 264 17.05 1.17 -12.92
CA PRO A 264 16.99 0.31 -14.09
C PRO A 264 18.37 -0.02 -14.69
N GLU A 265 19.31 0.94 -14.69
CA GLU A 265 20.67 0.75 -15.23
C GLU A 265 21.37 -0.42 -14.52
N ILE A 266 21.34 -0.44 -13.18
CA ILE A 266 21.97 -1.52 -12.40
C ILE A 266 21.10 -2.80 -12.38
N GLN A 267 19.78 -2.65 -12.35
CA GLN A 267 18.86 -3.79 -12.22
C GLN A 267 18.76 -4.62 -13.51
N TYR A 268 18.81 -3.98 -14.68
CA TYR A 268 18.70 -4.68 -15.96
C TYR A 268 19.91 -5.57 -16.24
N GLU A 269 21.11 -5.15 -15.82
CA GLU A 269 22.31 -5.98 -15.88
C GLU A 269 22.22 -7.25 -15.03
N ALA A 270 21.30 -7.31 -14.06
CA ALA A 270 21.14 -8.47 -13.20
C ALA A 270 20.24 -9.57 -13.78
N TYR A 271 19.51 -9.34 -14.88
CA TYR A 271 18.53 -10.31 -15.38
C TYR A 271 19.15 -11.65 -15.79
N THR A 272 20.21 -11.61 -16.60
CA THR A 272 20.87 -12.83 -17.11
C THR A 272 21.55 -13.59 -15.99
N ASP A 273 22.27 -12.88 -15.11
CA ASP A 273 22.89 -13.46 -13.91
C ASP A 273 21.86 -14.12 -12.99
N TYR A 274 20.74 -13.44 -12.71
CA TYR A 274 19.68 -13.99 -11.89
C TYR A 274 19.06 -15.23 -12.56
N ALA A 275 18.69 -15.15 -13.84
CA ALA A 275 18.08 -16.25 -14.56
C ALA A 275 19.00 -17.48 -14.62
N LEU A 276 20.30 -17.28 -14.80
CA LEU A 276 21.30 -18.36 -14.77
C LEU A 276 21.41 -18.97 -13.37
N ASN A 277 21.53 -18.14 -12.32
CA ASN A 277 21.60 -18.60 -10.93
C ASN A 277 20.36 -19.39 -10.50
N MET A 278 19.20 -19.00 -10.99
CA MET A 278 17.92 -19.67 -10.76
C MET A 278 17.67 -20.86 -11.69
N ARG A 279 18.63 -21.19 -12.56
CA ARG A 279 18.56 -22.29 -13.55
C ARG A 279 17.38 -22.18 -14.52
N LEU A 280 16.96 -20.96 -14.82
CA LEU A 280 15.93 -20.66 -15.82
C LEU A 280 16.50 -20.67 -17.24
N ILE A 281 17.81 -20.43 -17.38
CA ILE A 281 18.55 -20.43 -18.64
C ILE A 281 19.86 -21.20 -18.51
N THR A 282 20.43 -21.61 -19.65
CA THR A 282 21.75 -22.26 -19.68
C THR A 282 22.90 -21.23 -19.70
N GLN A 283 24.13 -21.69 -19.46
CA GLN A 283 25.32 -20.83 -19.64
C GLN A 283 25.41 -20.29 -21.07
N SER A 284 25.06 -21.10 -22.06
CA SER A 284 25.06 -20.67 -23.47
C SER A 284 24.04 -19.57 -23.74
N ASP A 285 22.86 -19.64 -23.13
CA ASP A 285 21.83 -18.60 -23.25
C ASP A 285 22.29 -17.32 -22.56
N HIS A 286 22.85 -17.42 -21.36
CA HIS A 286 23.43 -16.30 -20.62
C HIS A 286 24.47 -15.56 -21.46
N ASP A 287 25.44 -16.28 -22.00
CA ASP A 287 26.53 -15.70 -22.79
C ASP A 287 25.97 -15.06 -24.06
N SER A 288 25.06 -15.75 -24.75
CA SER A 288 24.39 -15.24 -25.97
C SER A 288 23.60 -13.95 -25.71
N ILE A 289 22.73 -13.93 -24.68
CA ILE A 289 21.93 -12.74 -24.35
C ILE A 289 22.84 -11.57 -23.97
N ASN A 290 23.91 -11.83 -23.21
CA ASN A 290 24.86 -10.77 -22.83
C ASN A 290 25.64 -10.21 -24.02
N THR A 291 25.80 -10.94 -25.14
CA THR A 291 26.33 -10.34 -26.38
C THR A 291 25.33 -9.44 -27.11
N MET A 292 24.03 -9.67 -26.90
CA MET A 292 22.95 -8.87 -27.48
C MET A 292 22.63 -7.64 -26.64
N LEU A 293 22.97 -7.66 -25.34
CA LEU A 293 23.01 -6.46 -24.52
C LEU A 293 24.16 -5.59 -25.06
N PRO A 294 23.87 -4.47 -25.74
CA PRO A 294 24.91 -3.71 -26.44
C PRO A 294 26.01 -3.29 -25.47
N GLU A 295 27.30 -3.44 -25.84
CA GLU A 295 28.40 -2.82 -25.12
C GLU A 295 28.13 -1.31 -24.99
N TYR A 296 27.86 -0.87 -23.75
CA TYR A 296 27.31 0.45 -23.43
C TYR A 296 28.38 1.56 -23.53
N ASN A 297 28.78 1.92 -24.76
CA ASN A 297 29.58 3.11 -25.07
C ASN A 297 28.74 4.40 -25.03
N GLY A 298 28.15 4.72 -23.88
CA GLY A 298 27.61 6.06 -23.58
C GLY A 298 26.40 6.53 -24.40
N ARG A 299 25.71 5.66 -25.14
CA ARG A 299 24.46 6.00 -25.85
C ARG A 299 23.31 5.15 -25.32
N ARG A 300 22.51 5.76 -24.44
CA ARG A 300 21.35 5.16 -23.79
C ARG A 300 20.20 5.01 -24.79
N ASN A 301 19.82 3.78 -25.13
CA ASN A 301 18.61 3.48 -25.91
C ASN A 301 17.88 2.23 -25.37
N SER A 302 17.78 2.12 -24.05
CA SER A 302 16.86 1.20 -23.36
C SER A 302 15.62 1.99 -22.93
N VAL A 303 14.64 2.13 -23.84
CA VAL A 303 13.35 2.75 -23.52
C VAL A 303 12.35 1.63 -23.21
N TYR A 304 12.33 1.19 -21.96
CA TYR A 304 11.09 0.79 -21.29
C TYR A 304 11.00 1.58 -20.00
N TYR A 305 10.55 2.83 -20.13
CA TYR A 305 10.12 3.68 -19.03
C TYR A 305 8.79 4.27 -19.47
N ASP A 306 7.70 4.04 -18.74
CA ASP A 306 6.54 4.85 -19.03
C ASP A 306 5.44 4.85 -17.97
N ILE A 307 5.05 6.02 -17.43
CA ILE A 307 3.85 6.19 -16.60
C ILE A 307 2.71 7.06 -17.19
N ARG A 308 2.76 7.50 -18.43
CA ARG A 308 2.43 6.55 -19.51
C ARG A 308 2.50 7.31 -20.85
N LYS A 309 3.33 8.36 -20.89
CA LYS A 309 4.05 8.86 -22.09
C LYS A 309 5.32 9.60 -21.60
N ARG A 310 6.16 10.15 -22.48
CA ARG A 310 7.11 9.42 -23.33
C ARG A 310 8.49 9.98 -22.98
N CYS A 311 9.38 9.15 -22.50
CA CYS A 311 10.76 9.49 -22.17
C CYS A 311 11.66 9.45 -23.43
N GLU A 312 12.43 10.52 -23.72
CA GLU A 312 13.41 10.54 -24.83
C GLU A 312 14.77 11.10 -24.37
N GLY A 313 15.79 10.23 -24.34
CA GLY A 313 17.15 10.59 -23.92
C GLY A 313 17.57 9.95 -22.59
N PRO A 314 18.83 10.16 -22.17
CA PRO A 314 19.46 9.28 -21.20
C PRO A 314 18.80 9.34 -19.81
N LEU A 315 18.12 8.23 -19.46
CA LEU A 315 17.41 7.87 -18.21
C LEU A 315 16.60 9.02 -17.60
N CYS A 316 15.30 9.06 -17.93
CA CYS A 316 14.31 10.02 -17.39
C CYS A 316 13.99 9.81 -15.91
N TYR A 317 14.97 9.41 -15.10
CA TYR A 317 14.79 9.17 -13.68
C TYR A 317 15.82 9.95 -12.86
N ASP A 318 15.31 10.73 -11.92
CA ASP A 318 16.13 11.41 -10.92
C ASP A 318 16.27 10.54 -9.66
N LEU A 319 17.34 9.73 -9.65
CA LEU A 319 17.77 8.93 -8.50
C LEU A 319 18.20 9.77 -7.29
N SER A 320 18.47 11.06 -7.45
CA SER A 320 19.02 11.90 -6.38
C SER A 320 18.10 11.97 -5.16
N ASN A 321 16.79 11.77 -5.36
CA ASN A 321 15.83 11.72 -4.27
C ASN A 321 16.09 10.55 -3.30
N VAL A 322 16.46 9.36 -3.79
CA VAL A 322 16.80 8.24 -2.89
C VAL A 322 18.03 8.59 -2.05
N GLU A 323 19.03 9.23 -2.68
CA GLU A 323 20.27 9.67 -2.03
C GLU A 323 20.06 10.86 -1.08
N THR A 324 18.98 11.64 -1.20
CA THR A 324 18.71 12.76 -0.29
C THR A 324 17.91 12.35 0.95
N LEU A 325 17.24 11.20 0.93
CA LEU A 325 16.40 10.71 2.02
C LEU A 325 17.18 9.99 3.14
N LEU A 326 18.51 10.16 3.19
CA LEU A 326 19.43 9.31 3.97
C LEU A 326 19.29 9.35 5.50
N ASN A 327 18.54 10.28 6.07
CA ASN A 327 18.26 10.35 7.52
C ASN A 327 17.04 9.54 7.99
N GLN A 328 16.19 9.03 7.09
CA GLN A 328 14.98 8.27 7.43
C GLN A 328 15.18 6.76 7.35
N LYS A 329 14.34 5.93 7.97
CA LYS A 329 14.44 4.47 7.81
C LYS A 329 14.11 4.07 6.36
N LYS A 330 14.89 3.17 5.76
CA LYS A 330 14.60 2.53 4.46
C LYS A 330 14.65 1.03 4.59
N LEU A 331 13.64 0.39 4.02
CA LEU A 331 13.62 -1.05 3.82
C LEU A 331 13.44 -1.34 2.34
N ILE A 332 14.42 -1.99 1.74
CA ILE A 332 14.27 -2.56 0.40
C ILE A 332 14.11 -4.06 0.60
N TYR A 333 12.99 -4.62 0.17
CA TYR A 333 12.75 -6.05 0.26
C TYR A 333 12.43 -6.63 -1.10
N ALA A 334 12.83 -7.87 -1.35
CA ALA A 334 12.57 -8.54 -2.61
C ALA A 334 12.32 -10.03 -2.39
N GLY A 335 11.26 -10.55 -3.01
CA GLY A 335 11.02 -11.99 -3.07
C GLY A 335 12.08 -12.72 -3.89
N GLU A 336 12.49 -13.88 -3.39
CA GLU A 336 13.54 -14.72 -3.97
C GLU A 336 13.25 -15.19 -5.41
N TYR A 337 11.98 -15.36 -5.77
CA TYR A 337 11.55 -15.93 -7.05
C TYR A 337 11.03 -14.91 -8.05
N ASP A 338 11.06 -13.62 -7.72
CA ASP A 338 10.67 -12.58 -8.67
C ASP A 338 11.72 -12.42 -9.78
N LEU A 339 11.29 -12.55 -11.04
CA LEU A 339 12.14 -12.27 -12.19
C LEU A 339 12.15 -10.78 -12.55
N ILE A 340 10.98 -10.12 -12.60
CA ILE A 340 10.84 -8.78 -13.20
C ILE A 340 11.60 -7.72 -12.42
N CYS A 341 11.52 -7.75 -11.08
CA CYS A 341 12.26 -6.86 -10.19
C CYS A 341 13.11 -7.68 -9.22
N ASN A 342 13.90 -8.59 -9.78
CA ASN A 342 14.62 -9.63 -9.04
C ASN A 342 15.47 -9.10 -7.88
N TRP A 343 15.62 -9.95 -6.86
CA TRP A 343 16.35 -9.62 -5.64
C TRP A 343 17.82 -9.30 -5.88
N LEU A 344 18.45 -9.89 -6.92
CA LEU A 344 19.85 -9.67 -7.24
C LEU A 344 20.07 -8.24 -7.73
N GLY A 345 19.25 -7.76 -8.67
CA GLY A 345 19.26 -6.39 -9.14
C GLY A 345 18.96 -5.40 -8.01
N ASN A 346 17.96 -5.71 -7.18
CA ASN A 346 17.65 -4.90 -6.00
C ASN A 346 18.84 -4.81 -5.02
N SER A 347 19.49 -5.94 -4.73
CA SER A 347 20.70 -5.97 -3.91
C SER A 347 21.84 -5.14 -4.53
N ARG A 348 22.09 -5.29 -5.83
CA ARG A 348 23.17 -4.57 -6.53
C ARG A 348 23.02 -3.05 -6.44
N TRP A 349 21.83 -2.52 -6.73
CA TRP A 349 21.66 -1.07 -6.67
C TRP A 349 21.73 -0.54 -5.25
N VAL A 350 21.21 -1.27 -4.26
CA VAL A 350 21.30 -0.87 -2.84
C VAL A 350 22.76 -0.81 -2.37
N ASN A 351 23.62 -1.74 -2.82
CA ASN A 351 25.05 -1.69 -2.52
C ASN A 351 25.78 -0.58 -3.29
N ALA A 352 25.34 -0.25 -4.50
CA ALA A 352 25.94 0.78 -5.35
C ALA A 352 25.52 2.22 -4.99
N MET A 353 24.36 2.38 -4.32
CA MET A 353 23.84 3.68 -3.87
C MET A 353 24.90 4.47 -3.11
N ARG A 354 25.10 5.74 -3.47
CA ARG A 354 26.11 6.60 -2.85
C ARG A 354 25.55 7.26 -1.60
N TRP A 355 26.17 6.98 -0.46
CA TRP A 355 25.81 7.60 0.81
C TRP A 355 26.91 7.45 1.86
N SER A 356 26.82 8.22 2.95
CA SER A 356 27.84 8.25 4.01
C SER A 356 28.08 6.89 4.69
N GLY A 357 27.08 6.00 4.70
CA GLY A 357 27.16 4.65 5.25
C GLY A 357 27.40 3.55 4.21
N GLN A 358 27.64 3.88 2.93
CA GLN A 358 27.77 2.89 1.85
C GLN A 358 28.83 1.84 2.14
N LYS A 359 30.03 2.27 2.57
CA LYS A 359 31.16 1.37 2.85
C LYS A 359 30.80 0.39 3.97
N GLN A 360 30.22 0.89 5.04
CA GLN A 360 29.85 0.12 6.22
C GLN A 360 28.69 -0.83 5.91
N PHE A 361 27.71 -0.39 5.11
CA PHE A 361 26.68 -1.29 4.58
C PHE A 361 27.34 -2.39 3.75
N GLY A 362 28.20 -2.05 2.79
CA GLY A 362 28.93 -3.00 1.96
C GLY A 362 29.66 -4.10 2.77
N THR A 363 30.29 -3.73 3.88
CA THR A 363 30.99 -4.66 4.79
C THR A 363 30.11 -5.32 5.84
N SER A 364 28.84 -4.92 6.00
CA SER A 364 27.95 -5.50 7.00
C SER A 364 27.60 -6.96 6.66
N PRO A 365 27.51 -7.85 7.65
CA PRO A 365 27.19 -9.25 7.39
C PRO A 365 25.75 -9.40 6.91
N THR A 366 25.54 -10.36 6.01
CA THR A 366 24.21 -10.88 5.72
C THR A 366 23.84 -11.89 6.79
N VAL A 367 22.65 -11.76 7.36
CA VAL A 367 22.19 -12.58 8.49
C VAL A 367 20.77 -13.11 8.27
N PRO A 368 20.40 -14.25 8.88
CA PRO A 368 19.05 -14.79 8.78
C PRO A 368 17.99 -13.82 9.35
N PHE A 369 16.92 -13.60 8.58
CA PHE A 369 15.68 -13.03 9.08
C PHE A 369 14.76 -14.17 9.52
N VAL A 370 14.51 -14.27 10.83
CA VAL A 370 13.79 -15.40 11.44
C VAL A 370 12.38 -14.97 11.80
N VAL A 371 11.39 -15.80 11.45
CA VAL A 371 9.98 -15.61 11.78
C VAL A 371 9.44 -16.90 12.39
N ALA A 372 8.98 -16.82 13.64
CA ALA A 372 8.47 -17.97 14.38
C ALA A 372 9.44 -19.17 14.39
N GLY A 373 10.71 -18.92 14.66
CA GLY A 373 11.75 -19.94 14.76
C GLY A 373 12.29 -20.49 13.44
N ALA A 374 11.78 -20.06 12.28
CA ALA A 374 12.26 -20.47 10.97
C ALA A 374 12.88 -19.30 10.19
N GLU A 375 13.96 -19.56 9.44
CA GLU A 375 14.52 -18.57 8.52
C GLU A 375 13.52 -18.29 7.39
N ALA A 376 13.05 -17.04 7.31
CA ALA A 376 12.14 -16.55 6.29
C ALA A 376 12.84 -15.72 5.21
N GLY A 377 14.12 -15.38 5.42
CA GLY A 377 14.90 -14.59 4.47
C GLY A 377 16.31 -14.30 4.95
N LEU A 378 17.01 -13.49 4.17
CA LEU A 378 18.37 -13.01 4.44
C LEU A 378 18.37 -11.48 4.44
N MET A 379 18.83 -10.88 5.53
CA MET A 379 18.88 -9.43 5.69
C MET A 379 20.31 -8.90 5.81
N LYS A 380 20.51 -7.68 5.34
CA LYS A 380 21.73 -6.91 5.49
C LYS A 380 21.36 -5.48 5.87
N SER A 381 21.90 -4.98 6.97
CA SER A 381 21.53 -3.68 7.53
C SER A 381 22.74 -2.87 7.95
N HIS A 382 22.70 -1.56 7.73
CA HIS A 382 23.61 -0.60 8.35
C HIS A 382 22.91 0.74 8.55
N GLY A 383 22.99 1.28 9.76
CA GLY A 383 22.33 2.55 10.10
C GLY A 383 20.84 2.49 9.75
N PRO A 384 20.32 3.43 8.94
CA PRO A 384 18.90 3.47 8.60
C PRO A 384 18.50 2.60 7.40
N LEU A 385 19.44 1.90 6.76
CA LEU A 385 19.20 1.13 5.53
C LEU A 385 19.20 -0.38 5.82
N THR A 386 18.14 -1.05 5.37
CA THR A 386 18.03 -2.52 5.37
C THR A 386 17.69 -3.01 3.97
N PHE A 387 18.41 -4.04 3.52
CA PHE A 387 18.01 -4.90 2.41
C PHE A 387 17.57 -6.27 2.95
N LEU A 388 16.44 -6.79 2.48
CA LEU A 388 15.90 -8.09 2.89
C LEU A 388 15.48 -8.92 1.65
N LYS A 389 16.16 -10.04 1.41
CA LYS A 389 15.68 -11.07 0.49
C LYS A 389 14.74 -12.00 1.25
N LEU A 390 13.50 -12.15 0.79
CA LEU A 390 12.52 -13.07 1.39
C LEU A 390 12.47 -14.38 0.61
N HIS A 391 12.67 -15.49 1.32
CA HIS A 391 12.63 -16.82 0.73
C HIS A 391 11.22 -17.19 0.32
N ASN A 392 11.08 -18.02 -0.71
CA ASN A 392 9.79 -18.56 -1.16
C ASN A 392 8.71 -17.50 -1.47
N ALA A 393 9.12 -16.34 -1.95
CA ALA A 393 8.22 -15.26 -2.39
C ALA A 393 8.57 -14.82 -3.82
N GLY A 394 7.55 -14.50 -4.61
CA GLY A 394 7.64 -13.89 -5.93
C GLY A 394 7.57 -12.37 -5.87
N HIS A 395 6.83 -11.77 -6.80
CA HIS A 395 6.72 -10.31 -6.92
C HIS A 395 5.91 -9.69 -5.77
N MET A 396 4.72 -10.24 -5.52
CA MET A 396 3.80 -9.80 -4.46
C MET A 396 4.14 -10.51 -3.14
N VAL A 397 5.22 -10.07 -2.48
CA VAL A 397 5.73 -10.69 -1.26
C VAL A 397 4.66 -10.92 -0.16
N PRO A 398 3.77 -9.96 0.17
CA PRO A 398 2.76 -10.20 1.20
C PRO A 398 1.71 -11.23 0.80
N MET A 399 1.51 -11.48 -0.49
CA MET A 399 0.65 -12.57 -0.98
C MET A 399 1.30 -13.94 -0.74
N ASP A 400 2.57 -14.09 -1.11
CA ASP A 400 3.26 -15.38 -1.05
C ASP A 400 3.74 -15.75 0.37
N GLN A 401 4.18 -14.76 1.14
CA GLN A 401 4.74 -14.93 2.49
C GLN A 401 4.07 -13.96 3.49
N PRO A 402 2.74 -14.06 3.71
CA PRO A 402 1.97 -13.07 4.48
C PRO A 402 2.46 -12.89 5.92
N LYS A 403 2.76 -14.00 6.61
CA LYS A 403 3.28 -13.98 7.98
C LYS A 403 4.64 -13.28 8.06
N ALA A 404 5.54 -13.59 7.13
CA ALA A 404 6.87 -12.97 7.11
C ALA A 404 6.80 -11.49 6.73
N ALA A 405 5.92 -11.11 5.80
CA ALA A 405 5.69 -9.73 5.39
C ALA A 405 5.15 -8.86 6.54
N LEU A 406 4.17 -9.36 7.31
CA LEU A 406 3.68 -8.64 8.49
C LEU A 406 4.77 -8.50 9.56
N GLN A 407 5.52 -9.56 9.84
CA GLN A 407 6.62 -9.51 10.82
C GLN A 407 7.73 -8.54 10.38
N MET A 408 8.04 -8.52 9.08
CA MET A 408 8.98 -7.59 8.47
C MET A 408 8.54 -6.14 8.71
N LEU A 409 7.29 -5.80 8.38
CA LEU A 409 6.75 -4.45 8.60
C LEU A 409 6.85 -4.04 10.08
N LYS A 410 6.35 -4.88 10.99
CA LYS A 410 6.37 -4.63 12.44
C LYS A 410 7.79 -4.37 12.96
N SER A 411 8.72 -5.25 12.59
CA SER A 411 10.12 -5.17 13.04
C SER A 411 10.78 -3.89 12.52
N TRP A 412 10.52 -3.53 11.26
CA TRP A 412 11.09 -2.35 10.62
C TRP A 412 10.58 -1.05 11.23
N MET A 413 9.27 -0.89 11.38
CA MET A 413 8.68 0.31 12.01
C MET A 413 9.16 0.46 13.46
N ALA A 414 9.26 -0.64 14.21
CA ALA A 414 9.79 -0.64 15.58
C ALA A 414 11.30 -0.35 15.66
N GLY A 415 12.04 -0.35 14.54
CA GLY A 415 13.50 -0.23 14.54
C GLY A 415 14.23 -1.47 15.09
N LYS A 416 13.52 -2.60 15.14
CA LYS A 416 13.97 -3.89 15.67
C LYS A 416 14.23 -4.93 14.57
N VAL A 417 14.56 -4.50 13.34
CA VAL A 417 15.15 -5.44 12.35
C VAL A 417 16.59 -5.69 12.78
N THR A 418 16.72 -6.39 13.89
CA THR A 418 17.96 -6.74 14.55
C THR A 418 18.17 -8.23 14.41
N LEU A 419 19.45 -8.57 14.20
CA LEU A 419 20.08 -9.88 14.23
C LEU A 419 19.35 -10.87 15.16
N ALA A 420 19.12 -12.09 14.68
CA ALA A 420 18.48 -13.18 15.42
C ALA A 420 19.00 -13.26 16.87
N GLY A 421 18.08 -13.24 17.85
CA GLY A 421 18.43 -13.42 19.26
C GLY A 421 17.53 -12.78 20.33
N ALA A 422 16.41 -12.14 19.98
CA ALA A 422 15.49 -11.58 20.98
C ALA A 422 14.02 -11.89 20.66
N ASP A 423 13.68 -13.18 20.65
CA ASP A 423 12.29 -13.58 20.90
C ASP A 423 11.99 -13.33 22.38
N SER A 424 11.28 -12.24 22.67
CA SER A 424 10.33 -12.23 23.77
C SER A 424 8.97 -12.03 23.14
N GLU A 425 8.11 -13.04 23.29
CA GLU A 425 6.68 -12.98 22.98
C GLU A 425 6.12 -11.62 23.38
N ILE A 426 5.60 -10.87 22.40
CA ILE A 426 4.75 -9.71 22.70
C ILE A 426 3.38 -10.29 23.03
N ASN A 427 3.22 -10.72 24.28
CA ASN A 427 1.93 -10.90 24.92
C ASN A 427 1.48 -9.54 25.48
N ASN A 428 0.48 -8.97 24.81
CA ASN A 428 -0.65 -8.15 25.28
C ASN A 428 -0.98 -7.03 24.30
#